data_AF-A0A554XCH7-F1
#
_entry.id   AF-A0A554XCH7-F1
#
_cell.length_a   1.000
_cell.length_b   1.000
_cell.length_c   1.000
_cell.angle_alpha   90.00
_cell.angle_beta   90.00
_cell.angle_gamma   90.00
#
_symmetry.space_group_name_H-M   'P 1'
#
loop_
_entity.id
_entity.type
_entity.pdbx_description
1 polymer ?
#
loop_
_entity_poly.entity_id
_entity_poly.type
_entity_poly.pdbx_seq_one_letter_code
_entity_poly.pdbx_strand_id
1 'polypeptide(L)'
;MAHGVAPAPNTDGLDKLRHLRDRLDEALNLTTRHAAGEIDADGWLAGIAELAHAFTAVRAQLPAVGQAPARTAEVNRLLDEIGQRLRLLAELQGRLSASARLALGQMLPQDDLNAYASLGRQRLPGRRGGYG
;
A
#
# COMPACT_ATOMS: atom_id res chain seq x y z
N MET A 1 21.25 -44.79 1.43
CA MET A 1 21.06 -43.76 2.47
C MET A 1 21.59 -42.45 1.92
N ALA A 2 20.72 -41.50 1.62
CA ALA A 2 21.11 -40.11 1.37
C ALA A 2 19.99 -39.25 1.94
N HIS A 3 20.34 -38.44 2.94
CA HIS A 3 19.44 -37.61 3.71
C HIS A 3 18.67 -36.64 2.79
N GLY A 4 17.34 -36.74 2.81
CA GLY A 4 16.48 -35.62 2.48
C GLY A 4 16.71 -34.52 3.52
N VAL A 5 17.49 -33.51 3.15
CA VAL A 5 17.52 -32.23 3.87
C VAL A 5 16.18 -31.56 3.55
N ALA A 6 15.20 -31.74 4.44
CA ALA A 6 14.00 -30.92 4.42
C ALA A 6 14.43 -29.45 4.59
N PRO A 7 14.07 -28.54 3.66
CA PRO A 7 14.36 -27.13 3.86
C PRO A 7 13.71 -26.68 5.17
N ALA A 8 14.49 -26.05 6.05
CA ALA A 8 13.98 -25.58 7.33
C ALA A 8 12.78 -24.65 7.08
N PRO A 9 11.55 -25.03 7.47
CA PRO A 9 10.33 -24.31 7.09
C PRO A 9 10.26 -22.88 7.65
N ASN A 10 11.12 -22.55 8.61
CA ASN A 10 11.14 -21.25 9.30
C ASN A 10 12.05 -20.19 8.66
N THR A 11 12.89 -20.53 7.69
CA THR A 11 13.76 -19.53 7.03
C THR A 11 13.01 -18.79 5.91
N ASP A 12 12.17 -19.51 5.17
CA ASP A 12 11.35 -18.98 4.06
C ASP A 12 10.42 -17.83 4.49
N GLY A 13 9.77 -17.95 5.65
CA GLY A 13 8.88 -16.90 6.17
C GLY A 13 9.62 -15.63 6.63
N LEU A 14 10.80 -15.77 7.21
CA LEU A 14 11.62 -14.63 7.65
C LEU A 14 12.20 -13.89 6.43
N ASP A 15 12.67 -14.62 5.42
CA ASP A 15 13.20 -14.04 4.19
C ASP A 15 12.12 -13.24 3.44
N LYS A 16 10.88 -13.70 3.46
CA LYS A 16 9.75 -12.96 2.88
C LYS A 16 9.37 -11.71 3.66
N LEU A 17 9.44 -11.73 4.99
CA LEU A 17 9.26 -10.52 5.80
C LEU A 17 10.36 -9.49 5.52
N ARG A 18 11.61 -9.93 5.39
CA ARG A 18 12.74 -9.08 4.98
C ARG A 18 12.52 -8.50 3.59
N HIS A 19 12.12 -9.34 2.63
CA HIS A 19 11.80 -8.91 1.28
C HIS A 19 10.66 -7.87 1.27
N LEU A 20 9.61 -8.06 2.07
CA LEU A 20 8.52 -7.11 2.18
C LEU A 20 8.99 -5.77 2.76
N ARG A 21 9.86 -5.79 3.78
CA ARG A 21 10.47 -4.58 4.32
C ARG A 21 11.27 -3.82 3.25
N ASP A 22 12.07 -4.52 2.47
CA ASP A 22 12.88 -3.91 1.41
C ASP A 22 12.00 -3.30 0.31
N ARG A 23 10.89 -3.97 -0.06
CA ARG A 23 9.90 -3.43 -1.00
C ARG A 23 9.17 -2.20 -0.45
N LEU A 24 8.95 -2.14 0.86
CA LEU A 24 8.41 -0.94 1.51
C LEU A 24 9.39 0.23 1.45
N ASP A 25 10.68 -0.01 1.70
CA ASP A 25 11.72 1.03 1.58
C ASP A 25 11.83 1.55 0.14
N GLU A 26 11.74 0.67 -0.85
CA GLU A 26 11.70 1.04 -2.26
C GLU A 26 10.45 1.86 -2.61
N ALA A 27 9.26 1.44 -2.15
CA ALA A 27 8.02 2.18 -2.37
C ALA A 27 8.03 3.58 -1.72
N LEU A 28 8.66 3.70 -0.54
CA LEU A 28 8.88 4.99 0.11
C LEU A 28 9.76 5.89 -0.75
N ASN A 29 10.88 5.37 -1.25
CA ASN A 29 11.77 6.10 -2.14
C ASN A 29 11.06 6.54 -3.43
N LEU A 30 10.31 5.63 -4.08
CA LEU A 30 9.52 5.95 -5.26
C LEU A 30 8.48 7.04 -4.98
N THR A 31 7.82 6.99 -3.82
CA THR A 31 6.84 8.01 -3.43
C THR A 31 7.50 9.38 -3.23
N THR A 32 8.70 9.44 -2.64
CA THR A 32 9.48 10.68 -2.51
C THR A 32 9.93 11.20 -3.88
N ARG A 33 10.39 10.33 -4.78
CA ARG A 33 10.81 10.71 -6.14
C ARG A 33 9.63 11.20 -6.99
N HIS A 34 8.46 10.58 -6.85
CA HIS A 34 7.23 11.05 -7.49
C HIS A 34 6.82 12.42 -6.94
N ALA A 35 6.91 12.62 -5.62
CA ALA A 35 6.66 13.93 -4.99
C ALA A 35 7.61 15.03 -5.51
N ALA A 36 8.85 14.66 -5.84
CA ALA A 36 9.83 15.56 -6.44
C ALA A 36 9.66 15.75 -7.97
N GLY A 37 8.74 15.01 -8.60
CA GLY A 37 8.54 15.04 -10.05
C GLY A 37 9.62 14.30 -10.86
N GLU A 38 10.45 13.48 -10.23
CA GLU A 38 11.51 12.71 -10.89
C GLU A 38 10.99 11.46 -11.62
N ILE A 39 9.83 10.95 -11.21
CA ILE A 39 9.14 9.83 -11.86
C ILE A 39 7.69 10.22 -12.11
N ASP A 40 7.12 9.67 -13.18
CA ASP A 40 5.73 9.86 -13.53
C ASP A 40 4.80 8.96 -12.70
N ALA A 41 3.49 9.21 -12.84
CA ALA A 41 2.46 8.46 -12.12
C ALA A 41 2.49 6.97 -12.47
N ASP A 42 2.79 6.61 -13.73
CA ASP A 42 2.83 5.22 -14.18
C ASP A 42 4.01 4.45 -13.56
N GLY A 43 5.21 5.06 -13.52
CA GLY A 43 6.38 4.48 -12.85
C GLY A 43 6.18 4.33 -11.34
N TRP A 44 5.49 5.29 -10.71
CA TRP A 44 5.12 5.18 -9.30
C TRP A 44 4.08 4.06 -9.07
N LEU A 45 3.01 4.01 -9.87
CA LEU A 45 1.96 2.99 -9.77
C LEU A 45 2.49 1.57 -9.94
N ALA A 46 3.44 1.36 -10.86
CA ALA A 46 4.10 0.07 -11.04
C ALA A 46 4.82 -0.38 -9.76
N GLY A 47 5.57 0.52 -9.10
CA GLY A 47 6.24 0.21 -7.83
C GLY A 47 5.28 -0.09 -6.68
N ILE A 48 4.13 0.60 -6.63
CA ILE A 48 3.09 0.30 -5.64
C ILE A 48 2.42 -1.04 -5.92
N ALA A 49 2.24 -1.42 -7.18
CA ALA A 49 1.70 -2.72 -7.56
C ALA A 49 2.64 -3.87 -7.13
N GLU A 50 3.95 -3.72 -7.33
CA GLU A 50 4.96 -4.68 -6.85
C GLU A 50 4.92 -4.83 -5.32
N LEU A 51 4.78 -3.72 -4.59
CA LEU A 51 4.59 -3.77 -3.13
C LEU A 51 3.33 -4.55 -2.73
N ALA A 52 2.20 -4.34 -3.44
CA ALA A 52 0.96 -5.07 -3.18
C ALA A 52 1.12 -6.57 -3.45
N HIS A 53 1.84 -6.95 -4.51
CA HIS A 53 2.21 -8.34 -4.78
C HIS A 53 3.05 -8.95 -3.65
N ALA A 54 4.08 -8.25 -3.17
CA ALA A 54 4.88 -8.71 -2.03
C ALA A 54 4.02 -8.89 -0.77
N PHE A 55 3.08 -7.98 -0.51
CA PHE A 55 2.18 -8.07 0.65
C PHE A 55 1.26 -9.29 0.58
N THR A 56 0.68 -9.57 -0.58
CA THR A 56 -0.19 -10.76 -0.77
C THR A 56 0.57 -12.06 -0.59
N ALA A 57 1.82 -12.14 -1.07
CA ALA A 57 2.67 -13.31 -0.89
C ALA A 57 2.99 -13.60 0.58
N VAL A 58 3.22 -12.55 1.39
CA VAL A 58 3.48 -12.68 2.83
C VAL A 58 2.18 -12.99 3.60
N ARG A 59 1.06 -12.37 3.24
CA ARG A 59 -0.24 -12.58 3.92
C ARG A 59 -0.69 -14.04 3.90
N ALA A 60 -0.46 -14.75 2.80
CA ALA A 60 -0.79 -16.18 2.69
C ALA A 60 -0.01 -17.06 3.69
N GLN A 61 1.12 -16.59 4.19
CA GLN A 61 2.04 -17.36 5.03
C GLN A 61 2.11 -16.90 6.48
N LEU A 62 1.54 -15.74 6.81
CA LEU A 62 1.42 -15.24 8.18
C LEU A 62 0.88 -16.26 9.21
N PRO A 63 -0.14 -17.09 8.89
CA PRO A 63 -0.62 -18.12 9.82
C PRO A 63 0.45 -19.16 10.16
N ALA A 64 1.32 -19.51 9.22
CA ALA A 64 2.41 -20.45 9.43
C ALA A 64 3.56 -19.82 10.23
N VAL A 65 3.83 -18.52 10.02
CA VAL A 65 4.84 -17.76 10.77
C VAL A 65 4.40 -17.55 12.23
N GLY A 66 3.11 -17.35 12.49
CA GLY A 66 2.57 -17.13 13.84
C GLY A 66 2.51 -18.38 14.72
N GLN A 67 2.62 -19.58 14.15
CA GLN A 67 2.57 -20.86 14.89
C GLN A 67 3.95 -21.43 15.24
N ALA A 68 5.04 -20.81 14.81
CA ALA A 68 6.40 -21.31 15.03
C ALA A 68 6.92 -20.97 16.45
N PRO A 69 7.28 -21.95 17.29
CA PRO A 69 7.60 -21.74 18.71
C PRO A 69 8.98 -21.13 19.01
N ALA A 70 9.80 -20.80 18.01
CA ALA A 70 11.13 -20.23 18.24
C ALA A 70 11.58 -19.34 17.07
N ARG A 71 11.35 -18.02 17.19
CA ARG A 71 12.05 -16.87 16.51
C ARG A 71 11.36 -15.52 16.76
N THR A 72 10.77 -15.31 17.94
CA THR A 72 9.82 -14.22 18.20
C THR A 72 10.42 -12.81 18.19
N ALA A 73 11.64 -12.59 18.69
CA ALA A 73 12.17 -11.22 18.80
C ALA A 73 12.45 -10.56 17.44
N GLU A 74 13.07 -11.30 16.51
CA GLU A 74 13.40 -10.77 15.17
C GLU A 74 12.15 -10.61 14.31
N VAL A 75 11.22 -11.58 14.35
CA VAL A 75 9.95 -11.50 13.64
C VAL A 75 9.13 -10.32 14.14
N ASN A 76 9.01 -10.15 15.47
CA ASN A 76 8.30 -9.00 16.06
C ASN A 76 8.95 -7.68 15.63
N ARG A 77 10.28 -7.60 15.66
CA ARG A 77 11.01 -6.41 15.19
C ARG A 77 10.72 -6.10 13.72
N LEU A 78 10.76 -7.11 12.84
CA LEU A 78 10.45 -6.92 11.42
C LEU A 78 9.00 -6.48 11.22
N LEU A 79 8.05 -7.05 11.95
CA LEU A 79 6.64 -6.64 11.89
C LEU A 79 6.44 -5.20 12.36
N ASP A 80 7.12 -4.77 13.43
CA ASP A 80 7.10 -3.38 13.89
C ASP A 80 7.72 -2.44 12.86
N GLU A 81 8.88 -2.80 12.29
CA GLU A 81 9.56 -2.05 11.24
C GLU A 81 8.69 -1.91 9.98
N ILE A 82 7.98 -2.97 9.58
CA ILE A 82 7.01 -2.98 8.49
C ILE A 82 5.83 -2.06 8.82
N GLY A 83 5.27 -2.17 10.03
CA GLY A 83 4.15 -1.35 10.48
C GLY A 83 4.48 0.14 10.58
N GLN A 84 5.72 0.49 10.92
CA GLN A 84 6.20 1.88 10.89
C GLN A 84 6.30 2.41 9.45
N ARG A 85 6.87 1.62 8.54
CA ARG A 85 7.01 2.01 7.12
C ARG A 85 5.67 2.18 6.42
N LEU A 86 4.70 1.30 6.71
CA LEU A 86 3.33 1.42 6.20
C LEU A 86 2.65 2.71 6.66
N ARG A 87 2.82 3.07 7.94
CA ARG A 87 2.31 4.35 8.47
C ARG A 87 2.93 5.54 7.74
N LEU A 88 4.26 5.51 7.57
CA LEU A 88 4.98 6.58 6.86
C LEU A 88 4.53 6.70 5.39
N LEU A 89 4.34 5.57 4.71
CA LEU A 89 3.83 5.54 3.33
C LEU A 89 2.41 6.14 3.24
N ALA A 90 1.53 5.79 4.19
CA ALA A 90 0.17 6.36 4.26
C ALA A 90 0.18 7.87 4.53
N GLU A 91 1.06 8.34 5.41
CA GLU A 91 1.23 9.77 5.67
C GLU A 91 1.71 10.54 4.42
N LEU A 92 2.71 10.02 3.70
CA LEU A 92 3.20 10.62 2.47
C LEU A 92 2.12 10.66 1.38
N GLN A 93 1.38 9.58 1.22
CA GLN A 93 0.26 9.51 0.28
C GLN A 93 -0.86 10.51 0.65
N GLY A 94 -1.16 10.66 1.94
CA GLY A 94 -2.07 11.68 2.44
C GLY A 94 -1.62 13.10 2.07
N ARG A 95 -0.34 13.43 2.29
CA ARG A 95 0.24 14.74 1.93
C ARG A 95 0.20 15.00 0.43
N LEU A 96 0.56 14.01 -0.39
CA LEU A 96 0.50 14.11 -1.85
C LEU A 96 -0.94 14.36 -2.33
N SER A 97 -1.90 13.60 -1.81
CA SER A 97 -3.31 13.79 -2.17
C SER A 97 -3.84 15.17 -1.80
N ALA A 98 -3.42 15.71 -0.65
CA ALA A 98 -3.79 17.05 -0.23
C ALA A 98 -3.16 18.12 -1.14
N SER A 99 -1.88 17.97 -1.49
CA SER A 99 -1.19 18.88 -2.41
C SER A 99 -1.81 18.87 -3.81
N ALA A 100 -2.19 17.70 -4.33
CA ALA A 100 -2.85 17.56 -5.61
C ALA A 100 -4.23 18.24 -5.61
N ARG A 101 -5.02 18.09 -4.54
CA ARG A 101 -6.31 18.80 -4.40
C ARG A 101 -6.12 20.31 -4.36
N LEU A 102 -5.09 20.81 -3.67
CA LEU A 102 -4.79 22.24 -3.62
C LEU A 102 -4.37 22.77 -4.99
N ALA A 103 -3.49 22.05 -5.71
CA ALA A 103 -3.07 22.42 -7.06
C ALA A 103 -4.27 22.43 -8.03
N LEU A 104 -5.12 21.42 -7.99
CA LEU A 104 -6.36 21.38 -8.78
C LEU A 104 -7.30 22.54 -8.42
N GLY A 105 -7.44 22.86 -7.13
CA GLY A 105 -8.22 24.00 -6.67
C GLY A 105 -7.67 25.37 -7.08
N GLN A 106 -6.38 25.48 -7.41
CA GLN A 106 -5.77 26.69 -7.96
C GLN A 106 -5.89 26.78 -9.48
N MET A 107 -5.95 25.65 -10.17
CA MET A 107 -6.08 25.59 -11.63
C MET A 107 -7.52 25.69 -12.12
N LEU A 108 -8.49 25.31 -11.30
CA LEU A 108 -9.92 25.38 -11.61
C LEU A 108 -10.54 26.60 -10.93
N PRO A 109 -11.28 27.46 -11.66
CA PRO A 109 -12.23 28.36 -11.02
C PRO A 109 -13.14 27.53 -10.09
N GLN A 110 -13.38 27.98 -8.86
CA GLN A 110 -14.21 27.25 -7.88
C GLN A 110 -15.58 26.84 -8.44
N ASP A 111 -16.09 27.56 -9.44
CA ASP A 111 -17.32 27.27 -10.16
C ASP A 111 -17.27 25.94 -10.94
N ASP A 112 -16.14 25.59 -11.57
CA ASP A 112 -16.02 24.35 -12.35
C ASP A 112 -15.94 23.12 -11.45
N LEU A 113 -15.27 23.22 -10.30
CA LEU A 113 -15.23 22.14 -9.30
C LEU A 113 -16.62 21.87 -8.70
N ASN A 114 -17.42 22.91 -8.47
CA ASN A 114 -18.80 22.78 -8.02
C ASN A 114 -19.71 22.18 -9.10
N ALA A 115 -19.49 22.52 -10.38
CA ALA A 115 -20.18 21.91 -11.52
C ALA A 115 -19.87 20.41 -11.66
N TYR A 116 -18.60 20.01 -11.49
CA TYR A 116 -18.22 18.60 -11.49
C TYR A 116 -18.77 17.83 -10.27
N ALA A 117 -18.77 18.44 -9.09
CA ALA A 117 -19.35 17.84 -7.89
C ALA A 117 -20.88 17.67 -7.98
N SER A 118 -21.56 18.55 -8.71
CA SER A 118 -23.00 18.45 -8.97
C SER A 118 -23.33 17.42 -10.05
N LEU A 119 -22.47 17.23 -11.06
CA LEU A 119 -22.58 16.12 -12.02
C LEU A 119 -22.42 14.75 -11.35
N GLY A 120 -21.53 14.61 -10.37
CA GLY A 120 -21.39 13.39 -9.56
C GLY A 120 -22.60 13.12 -8.67
N ARG A 121 -23.28 14.17 -8.17
CA ARG A 121 -24.51 14.06 -7.37
C ARG A 121 -25.79 13.89 -8.20
N GLN A 122 -25.78 14.25 -9.48
CA GLN A 122 -26.94 14.09 -10.38
C GLN A 122 -27.16 12.65 -10.88
N ARG A 123 -26.22 11.73 -10.65
CA ARG A 123 -26.45 10.28 -10.87
C ARG A 123 -27.15 9.64 -9.69
N LEU A 124 -28.41 9.99 -9.45
CA LEU A 124 -29.42 9.11 -8.83
C LEU A 124 -30.84 9.72 -8.96
N PRO A 125 -31.45 9.76 -10.16
CA PRO A 125 -32.89 9.79 -10.25
C PRO A 125 -33.43 8.35 -10.09
N GLY A 126 -34.13 8.10 -8.99
CA GLY A 126 -35.17 7.06 -8.96
C GLY A 126 -34.78 5.71 -8.35
N ARG A 127 -34.56 5.65 -7.03
CA ARG A 127 -34.89 4.42 -6.28
C ARG A 127 -35.32 4.70 -4.84
N ARG A 128 -36.49 5.32 -4.66
CA ARG A 128 -37.26 5.16 -3.41
C ARG A 128 -38.73 5.58 -3.54
N GLY A 129 -39.62 4.59 -3.44
CA GLY A 129 -40.86 4.66 -2.66
C GLY A 129 -42.15 5.11 -3.36
N GLY A 130 -43.16 4.24 -3.34
CA GLY A 130 -44.56 4.63 -3.56
C GLY A 130 -45.51 3.43 -3.64
N TYR A 131 -46.14 3.08 -2.52
CA TYR A 131 -47.32 2.22 -2.46
C TYR A 131 -48.50 2.91 -3.15
N GLY A 132 -49.31 2.14 -3.89
CA GLY A 132 -50.57 2.54 -4.50
C GLY A 132 -51.20 1.36 -5.22
#